data_AF-A0A9E2VM21-F1
#
_entry.id   AF-A0A9E2VM21-F1
#
_cell.length_a   1.000
_cell.length_b   1.000
_cell.length_c   1.000
_cell.angle_alpha   90.00
_cell.angle_beta   90.00
_cell.angle_gamma   90.00
#
_symmetry.space_group_name_H-M   'P 1'
#
loop_
_entity.id
_entity.type
_entity.pdbx_description
1 polymer ?
#
loop_
_entity_poly.entity_id
_entity_poly.type
_entity_poly.pdbx_seq_one_letter_code
_entity_poly.pdbx_strand_id
1 'polypeptide(L)'
;MMPYVAAISSILFSGLASLFMITMLCMGGANSSPEQIRQLKFWIISIITVGLLCLIGSIWALVIKRAWWGAGIGLAPTLVCIAAFIGIWRMGR
;
A
#
# COMPACT_ATOMS: atom_id res chain seq x y z
N MET A 1 11.38 -21.51 -9.58
CA MET A 1 12.05 -20.45 -8.78
C MET A 1 11.61 -19.04 -9.17
N MET A 2 11.65 -18.64 -10.45
CA MET A 2 11.24 -17.30 -10.90
C MET A 2 9.92 -16.76 -10.30
N PRO A 3 8.79 -17.49 -10.26
CA PRO A 3 7.53 -16.90 -9.77
C PRO A 3 7.54 -16.64 -8.26
N TYR A 4 8.34 -17.37 -7.49
CA TYR A 4 8.51 -17.13 -6.05
C TYR A 4 9.36 -15.88 -5.81
N VAL A 5 10.41 -15.69 -6.60
CA VAL A 5 11.23 -14.46 -6.56
C VAL A 5 10.35 -13.26 -6.90
N ALA A 6 9.55 -13.34 -7.96
CA ALA A 6 8.62 -12.27 -8.35
C ALA A 6 7.62 -11.93 -7.24
N ALA A 7 7.05 -12.95 -6.57
CA ALA A 7 6.12 -12.74 -5.46
C ALA A 7 6.78 -12.10 -4.24
N ILE A 8 7.97 -12.57 -3.85
CA ILE A 8 8.69 -12.00 -2.71
C ILE A 8 9.10 -10.56 -3.01
N SER A 9 9.64 -10.30 -4.21
CA SER A 9 9.99 -8.95 -4.65
C SER A 9 8.77 -8.03 -4.68
N SER A 10 7.62 -8.47 -5.20
CA SER A 10 6.43 -7.61 -5.25
C SER A 10 5.88 -7.25 -3.87
N ILE A 11 5.90 -8.20 -2.92
CA ILE A 11 5.53 -7.96 -1.53
C ILE A 11 6.49 -6.94 -0.89
N LEU A 12 7.80 -7.11 -1.07
CA LEU A 12 8.81 -6.20 -0.51
C LEU A 12 8.70 -4.79 -1.08
N PHE A 13 8.63 -4.64 -2.41
CA PHE A 13 8.53 -3.34 -3.05
C PHE A 13 7.22 -2.62 -2.68
N SER A 14 6.10 -3.33 -2.63
CA SER A 14 4.83 -2.73 -2.23
C SER A 14 4.78 -2.38 -0.75
N GLY A 15 5.45 -3.16 0.10
CA GLY A 15 5.64 -2.83 1.52
C GLY A 15 6.44 -1.54 1.69
N LEU A 16 7.57 -1.41 0.98
CA LEU A 16 8.39 -0.20 0.98
C LEU A 16 7.63 1.03 0.45
N ALA A 17 6.89 0.87 -0.66
CA ALA A 17 6.06 1.94 -1.21
C ALA A 17 4.98 2.40 -0.22
N SER A 18 4.34 1.45 0.47
CA SER A 18 3.34 1.74 1.50
C SER A 18 3.93 2.49 2.69
N LEU A 19 5.11 2.08 3.17
CA LEU A 19 5.83 2.77 4.25
C LEU A 19 6.23 4.20 3.87
N PHE A 20 6.73 4.38 2.64
CA PHE A 20 7.08 5.71 2.13
C PHE A 20 5.84 6.60 2.05
N MET A 21 4.73 6.08 1.51
CA MET A 21 3.47 6.81 1.40
C MET A 21 2.90 7.22 2.77
N ILE A 22 2.93 6.30 3.74
CA ILE A 22 2.49 6.59 5.12
C ILE A 22 3.37 7.68 5.74
N THR A 23 4.69 7.61 5.54
CA THR A 23 5.61 8.65 6.03
C THR A 23 5.26 10.02 5.46
N MET A 24 5.03 10.11 4.15
CA MET A 24 4.61 11.35 3.49
C MET A 24 3.27 11.88 4.04
N LEU A 25 2.28 10.98 4.21
CA LEU A 25 0.97 11.33 4.75
C LEU A 25 1.06 11.88 6.18
N CYS A 26 1.90 11.30 7.03
CA CYS A 26 2.13 11.76 8.40
C CYS A 26 2.81 13.14 8.43
N MET A 27 3.75 13.40 7.51
CA MET A 27 4.41 14.72 7.42
C MET A 27 3.46 15.83 6.94
N GLY A 28 2.49 15.52 6.07
CA GLY A 28 1.52 16.49 5.57
C GLY A 28 0.52 17.03 6.60
N GLY A 29 0.41 16.39 7.78
CA GLY A 29 -0.62 16.72 8.77
C GLY A 29 -0.42 18.03 9.54
N ALA A 30 0.81 18.56 9.63
CA ALA A 30 1.13 19.67 10.54
C ALA A 30 0.45 21.00 10.20
N ASN A 31 0.20 21.27 8.92
CA ASN A 31 -0.41 22.52 8.42
C ASN A 31 -1.78 22.29 7.75
N SER A 32 -2.39 21.12 7.97
CA SER A 32 -3.64 20.72 7.32
C SER A 32 -4.88 21.17 8.11
N SER A 33 -5.98 21.49 7.41
CA SER A 33 -7.28 21.75 8.06
C SER A 33 -7.82 20.49 8.76
N PRO A 34 -8.77 20.60 9.71
CA PRO A 34 -9.38 19.45 10.37
C PRO A 34 -9.97 18.42 9.39
N GLU A 35 -10.57 18.89 8.29
CA GLU A 35 -11.13 18.04 7.23
C GLU A 35 -10.03 17.29 6.48
N GLN A 36 -8.94 17.97 6.12
CA GLN A 36 -7.76 17.37 5.48
C GLN A 36 -7.12 16.31 6.38
N ILE A 37 -6.99 16.57 7.69
CA ILE A 37 -6.46 15.61 8.66
C ILE A 37 -7.33 14.34 8.70
N ARG A 38 -8.67 14.49 8.68
CA ARG A 38 -9.58 13.33 8.63
C ARG A 38 -9.38 12.51 7.36
N GLN A 39 -9.21 13.15 6.21
CA GLN A 39 -8.95 12.48 4.94
C GLN A 39 -7.57 11.78 4.94
N LEU A 40 -6.52 12.44 5.43
CA LEU A 40 -5.19 11.84 5.58
C LEU A 40 -5.23 10.59 6.48
N LYS A 41 -5.91 10.64 7.63
CA LYS A 41 -6.10 9.48 8.50
C LYS A 41 -6.82 8.33 7.79
N PHE A 42 -7.84 8.64 7.00
CA PHE A 42 -8.56 7.63 6.21
C PHE A 42 -7.64 6.95 5.18
N TRP A 43 -6.78 7.71 4.49
CA TRP A 43 -5.79 7.16 3.57
C TRP A 43 -4.76 6.29 4.26
N ILE A 44 -4.23 6.71 5.42
CA ILE A 44 -3.28 5.93 6.22
C ILE A 44 -3.91 4.59 6.62
N ILE A 45 -5.13 4.61 7.19
CA ILE A 45 -5.83 3.39 7.59
C ILE A 45 -6.07 2.48 6.39
N SER A 46 -6.50 3.04 5.26
CA SER A 46 -6.74 2.26 4.03
C SER A 46 -5.48 1.56 3.52
N ILE A 47 -4.34 2.26 3.48
CA ILE A 47 -3.06 1.69 3.07
C ILE A 47 -2.64 0.55 4.02
N ILE A 48 -2.76 0.75 5.34
CA ILE A 48 -2.41 -0.27 6.34
C ILE A 48 -3.33 -1.49 6.19
N THR A 49 -4.65 -1.30 6.13
CA THR A 49 -5.62 -2.39 6.03
C THR A 49 -5.41 -3.19 4.74
N VAL A 50 -5.30 -2.53 3.59
CA VAL A 50 -5.06 -3.22 2.32
C VAL A 50 -3.69 -3.89 2.32
N GLY A 51 -2.65 -3.23 2.83
CA GLY A 51 -1.31 -3.80 2.99
C GLY A 51 -1.31 -5.11 3.76
N LEU A 52 -1.98 -5.16 4.92
CA LEU A 52 -2.08 -6.36 5.75
C LEU A 52 -2.87 -7.48 5.07
N LEU A 53 -4.04 -7.16 4.47
CA LEU A 53 -4.86 -8.14 3.76
C LEU A 53 -4.10 -8.75 2.57
N CYS A 54 -3.38 -7.91 1.81
CA CYS A 54 -2.56 -8.36 0.69
C CYS A 54 -1.35 -9.17 1.13
N LEU A 55 -0.70 -8.81 2.25
CA LEU A 55 0.39 -9.61 2.81
C LEU A 55 -0.10 -11.01 3.19
N ILE A 56 -1.20 -11.11 3.94
CA ILE A 56 -1.80 -12.39 4.34
C ILE A 56 -2.20 -13.19 3.10
N GLY A 57 -2.89 -12.57 2.14
CA GLY A 57 -3.30 -13.22 0.89
C GLY A 57 -2.11 -13.71 0.05
N SER A 58 -1.02 -12.95 0.01
CA SER A 58 0.19 -13.31 -0.73
C SER A 58 0.93 -14.48 -0.07
N ILE A 59 1.05 -14.46 1.26
CA ILE A 59 1.62 -15.58 2.03
C ILE A 59 0.78 -16.85 1.82
N TRP A 60 -0.55 -16.74 1.91
CA TRP A 60 -1.44 -17.87 1.66
C TRP A 60 -1.29 -18.42 0.23
N ALA A 61 -1.20 -17.55 -0.79
CA ALA A 61 -0.97 -17.93 -2.16
C ALA A 61 0.37 -18.67 -2.36
N LEU A 62 1.43 -18.27 -1.63
CA LEU A 62 2.71 -18.97 -1.63
C LEU A 62 2.61 -20.36 -0.98
N VAL A 63 1.87 -20.50 0.12
CA VAL A 63 1.65 -21.79 0.81
C VAL A 63 0.94 -22.79 -0.09
N ILE A 64 -0.09 -22.36 -0.84
CA ILE A 64 -0.80 -23.23 -1.80
C ILE A 64 -0.07 -23.38 -3.15
N LYS A 65 1.21 -22.95 -3.23
CA LYS A 65 2.07 -23.04 -4.42
C LYS A 65 1.56 -22.27 -5.65
N ARG A 66 0.71 -21.26 -5.45
CA ARG A 66 0.19 -20.36 -6.50
C ARG A 66 0.94 -19.03 -6.50
N ALA A 67 2.25 -19.07 -6.71
CA ALA A 67 3.13 -17.90 -6.59
C ALA A 67 2.76 -16.71 -7.51
N TRP A 68 2.20 -16.96 -8.71
CA TRP A 68 1.70 -15.89 -9.59
C TRP A 68 0.55 -15.07 -8.96
N TRP A 69 -0.34 -15.74 -8.23
CA TRP A 69 -1.40 -15.06 -7.48
C TRP A 69 -0.81 -14.23 -6.34
N GLY A 70 0.19 -14.78 -5.63
CA GLY A 70 0.91 -14.05 -4.59
C GLY A 70 1.60 -12.80 -5.13
N ALA A 71 2.21 -12.89 -6.31
CA ALA A 71 2.84 -11.73 -6.95
C ALA A 71 1.83 -10.63 -7.28
N GLY A 72 0.68 -10.99 -7.85
CA GLY A 72 -0.40 -10.05 -8.18
C GLY A 72 -1.04 -9.42 -6.94
N ILE A 73 -1.40 -10.22 -5.94
CA ILE A 73 -1.96 -9.72 -4.67
C ILE A 73 -0.96 -8.79 -3.97
N GLY A 74 0.33 -9.15 -4.01
CA GLY A 74 1.41 -8.36 -3.43
C GLY A 74 1.55 -6.96 -4.02
N LEU A 75 1.09 -6.72 -5.26
CA LEU A 75 1.13 -5.40 -5.91
C LEU A 75 -0.05 -4.48 -5.57
N ALA A 76 -1.15 -5.02 -5.05
CA ALA A 76 -2.36 -4.23 -4.81
C ALA A 76 -2.17 -3.05 -3.83
N PRO A 77 -1.34 -3.15 -2.74
CA PRO A 77 -1.06 -1.99 -1.89
C PRO A 77 -0.42 -0.83 -2.64
N THR A 78 0.41 -1.11 -3.66
CA THR A 78 1.02 -0.08 -4.51
C THR A 78 -0.04 0.71 -5.28
N LEU A 79 -1.08 0.05 -5.79
CA LEU A 79 -2.19 0.72 -6.46
C LEU A 79 -2.94 1.68 -5.51
N VAL A 80 -3.12 1.28 -4.25
CA VAL A 80 -3.72 2.14 -3.22
C VAL A 80 -2.81 3.33 -2.92
N CYS A 81 -1.49 3.14 -2.86
CA CYS A 81 -0.55 4.24 -2.69
C CYS A 81 -0.60 5.24 -3.84
N ILE A 82 -0.72 4.78 -5.09
CA ILE A 82 -0.91 5.64 -6.27
C ILE A 82 -2.22 6.43 -6.15
N ALA A 83 -3.32 5.77 -5.76
CA ALA A 83 -4.59 6.45 -5.55
C ALA A 83 -4.52 7.51 -4.44
N ALA A 84 -3.85 7.19 -3.32
CA ALA A 84 -3.63 8.12 -2.22
C ALA A 84 -2.79 9.32 -2.65
N PHE A 85 -1.73 9.11 -3.43
CA PHE A 85 -0.90 10.19 -3.98
C PHE A 85 -1.73 11.14 -4.86
N ILE A 86 -2.54 10.59 -5.77
CA ILE A 86 -3.44 11.39 -6.61
C ILE A 86 -4.47 12.15 -5.76
N GLY A 87 -5.03 11.50 -4.73
CA GLY A 87 -5.98 12.11 -3.80
C GLY A 87 -5.40 13.32 -3.09
N ILE A 88 -4.18 13.20 -2.54
CA ILE A 88 -3.47 14.30 -1.88
C ILE A 88 -3.15 15.42 -2.85
N TRP A 89 -2.65 15.09 -4.04
CA TRP A 89 -2.31 16.09 -5.06
C TRP A 89 -3.52 16.97 -5.43
N ARG A 90 -4.73 16.39 -5.41
CA ARG A 90 -5.97 17.13 -5.67
C ARG A 90 -6.43 17.98 -4.49
N MET A 91 -6.08 17.64 -3.25
CA MET A 91 -6.43 18.43 -2.06
C MET A 91 -5.57 19.70 -1.89
N GLY A 92 -4.37 19.71 -2.49
CA GLY A 92 -3.45 20.85 -2.43
C GLY A 92 -3.66 21.92 -3.50
N ARG A 93 -4.60 21.71 -4.44
CA ARG A 93 -5.04 22.70 -5.42
C ARG A 93 -6.35 23.31 -4.99
#